data_AF-A0A523IJD3-F1
#
_entry.id   AF-A0A523IJD3-F1
#
_cell.length_a   1.000
_cell.length_b   1.000
_cell.length_c   1.000
_cell.angle_alpha   90.00
_cell.angle_beta   90.00
_cell.angle_gamma   90.00
#
_symmetry.space_group_name_H-M   'P 1'
#
loop_
_entity.id
_entity.type
_entity.pdbx_description
1 polymer ?
#
loop_
_entity_poly.entity_id
_entity_poly.type
_entity_poly.pdbx_seq_one_letter_code
_entity_poly.pdbx_strand_id
1 'polypeptide(L)'
;MKKQDNKGFTLTEITIVVSIIGVLLAISVPIANRMREDAQSTKTKSELLSINTAIVMYYGLNGEFPTDIIQLEDYVGVKNIAQKYKLNPNIGG
;
A
#
# COMPACT_ATOMS: atom_id res chain seq x y z
N MET A 1 58.33 15.83 -6.24
CA MET A 1 57.01 16.05 -6.88
C MET A 1 56.30 14.70 -6.96
N LYS A 2 55.23 14.48 -6.18
CA LYS A 2 54.43 13.23 -6.22
C LYS A 2 53.54 13.26 -7.46
N LYS A 3 53.73 12.31 -8.38
CA LYS A 3 52.87 12.10 -9.55
C LYS A 3 51.51 11.59 -9.04
N GLN A 4 50.44 12.34 -9.27
CA GLN A 4 49.09 11.88 -8.98
C GLN A 4 48.66 10.99 -10.16
N ASP A 5 48.51 9.69 -9.90
CA ASP A 5 47.96 8.74 -10.86
C ASP A 5 46.44 8.98 -10.99
N ASN A 6 46.07 9.78 -11.99
CA ASN A 6 44.67 9.92 -12.40
C ASN A 6 44.22 8.64 -13.11
N LYS A 7 43.76 7.66 -12.34
CA LYS A 7 43.08 6.47 -12.87
C LYS A 7 41.66 6.86 -13.29
N GLY A 8 41.42 6.97 -14.59
CA GLY A 8 40.08 7.09 -15.15
C GLY A 8 39.38 5.73 -15.24
N PHE A 9 38.05 5.74 -15.24
CA PHE A 9 37.23 4.54 -15.47
C PHE A 9 37.40 4.04 -16.90
N THR A 10 37.40 2.71 -17.07
CA THR A 10 37.39 2.03 -18.37
C THR A 10 35.96 1.82 -18.86
N LEU A 11 35.78 1.78 -20.19
CA LEU A 11 34.48 1.44 -20.80
C LEU A 11 33.99 0.06 -20.37
N THR A 12 34.92 -0.88 -20.15
CA THR A 12 34.62 -2.24 -19.68
C THR A 12 34.07 -2.27 -18.27
N GLU A 13 34.58 -1.42 -17.37
CA GLU A 13 34.05 -1.32 -16.00
C GLU A 13 32.61 -0.83 -15.99
N ILE A 14 32.28 0.21 -16.76
CA ILE A 14 30.91 0.71 -16.84
C ILE A 14 29.98 -0.34 -17.46
N THR A 15 30.43 -1.04 -18.49
CA THR A 15 29.63 -2.05 -19.20
C THR A 15 29.25 -3.23 -18.30
N ILE A 16 30.18 -3.75 -17.51
CA ILE A 16 29.91 -4.85 -16.58
C ILE A 16 28.93 -4.40 -15.49
N VAL A 17 29.09 -3.18 -14.97
CA VAL A 17 28.20 -2.63 -13.94
C VAL A 17 26.76 -2.50 -14.43
N VAL A 18 26.53 -1.89 -15.59
CA VAL A 18 25.16 -1.75 -16.13
C VAL A 18 24.56 -3.10 -16.52
N SER A 19 25.39 -4.07 -16.92
CA SER A 19 24.96 -5.44 -17.20
C SER A 19 24.46 -6.14 -15.94
N ILE A 20 25.19 -6.03 -14.82
CA ILE A 20 24.76 -6.59 -13.53
C ILE A 20 23.48 -5.90 -13.04
N ILE A 21 23.41 -4.57 -13.11
CA ILE A 21 22.19 -3.81 -12.75
C ILE A 21 21.01 -4.24 -13.62
N GLY A 22 21.22 -4.43 -14.93
CA GLY A 22 20.20 -4.90 -15.87
C GLY A 22 19.62 -6.27 -15.49
N VAL A 23 20.49 -7.23 -15.12
CA VAL A 23 20.06 -8.56 -14.64
C VAL A 23 19.25 -8.45 -13.34
N LEU A 24 19.70 -7.64 -12.40
CA LEU A 24 18.99 -7.42 -11.14
C LEU A 24 17.61 -6.77 -11.38
N LEU A 25 17.53 -5.76 -12.25
CA LEU A 25 16.28 -5.09 -12.58
C LEU A 25 15.30 -6.00 -13.31
N ALA A 26 15.77 -6.86 -14.21
CA ALA A 26 14.94 -7.82 -14.93
C ALA A 26 14.16 -8.75 -13.97
N ILE A 27 14.77 -9.13 -12.84
CA ILE A 27 14.13 -9.94 -11.79
C ILE A 27 13.33 -9.07 -10.83
N SER A 28 13.85 -7.89 -10.45
CA SER A 28 13.26 -7.05 -9.40
C SER A 28 11.94 -6.40 -9.79
N VAL A 29 11.81 -5.92 -11.03
CA VAL A 29 10.60 -5.23 -11.50
C VAL A 29 9.33 -6.09 -11.46
N PRO A 30 9.29 -7.32 -12.04
CA PRO A 30 8.09 -8.13 -11.99
C PRO A 30 7.71 -8.56 -10.57
N ILE A 31 8.70 -8.84 -9.71
CA ILE A 31 8.46 -9.16 -8.29
C ILE A 31 7.83 -7.95 -7.58
N ALA A 32 8.38 -6.75 -7.77
CA ALA A 32 7.84 -5.55 -7.17
C ALA A 32 6.40 -5.25 -7.64
N ASN A 33 6.07 -5.53 -8.90
CA ASN A 33 4.71 -5.37 -9.41
C ASN A 33 3.73 -6.35 -8.75
N ARG A 34 4.09 -7.64 -8.65
CA ARG A 34 3.28 -8.65 -7.95
C ARG A 34 3.08 -8.30 -6.48
N MET A 35 4.15 -7.91 -5.79
CA MET A 35 4.07 -7.47 -4.39
C MET A 35 3.13 -6.28 -4.19
N ARG A 36 3.09 -5.32 -5.14
CA ARG A 36 2.17 -4.17 -5.08
C ARG A 36 0.71 -4.59 -5.28
N GLU A 37 0.46 -5.56 -6.14
CA GLU A 37 -0.88 -6.12 -6.37
C GLU A 37 -1.35 -6.91 -5.14
N ASP A 38 -0.49 -7.77 -4.60
CA ASP A 38 -0.75 -8.54 -3.37
C ASP A 38 -0.94 -7.63 -2.16
N ALA A 39 -0.16 -6.55 -2.05
CA ALA A 39 -0.33 -5.56 -0.99
C ALA A 39 -1.67 -4.84 -1.10
N GLN A 40 -2.14 -4.53 -2.32
CA GLN A 40 -3.45 -3.92 -2.53
C GLN A 40 -4.58 -4.87 -2.15
N SER A 41 -4.53 -6.13 -2.58
CA SER A 41 -5.55 -7.13 -2.23
C SER A 41 -5.58 -7.41 -0.71
N THR A 42 -4.40 -7.52 -0.09
CA THR A 42 -4.26 -7.69 1.36
C THR A 42 -4.80 -6.49 2.12
N LYS A 43 -4.52 -5.27 1.64
CA LYS A 43 -5.03 -4.03 2.22
C LYS A 43 -6.56 -4.01 2.18
N THR A 44 -7.17 -4.30 1.03
CA THR A 44 -8.64 -4.36 0.92
C THR A 44 -9.23 -5.43 1.84
N LYS A 45 -8.61 -6.61 1.92
CA LYS A 45 -9.05 -7.67 2.85
C LYS A 45 -8.97 -7.21 4.31
N SER A 46 -7.88 -6.56 4.70
CA SER A 46 -7.72 -6.02 6.05
C SER A 46 -8.77 -4.95 6.36
N GLU A 47 -9.07 -4.08 5.41
CA GLU A 47 -10.08 -3.03 5.55
C GLU A 47 -11.48 -3.62 5.76
N LEU A 48 -11.84 -4.67 5.01
CA LEU A 48 -13.11 -5.39 5.20
C LEU A 48 -13.22 -6.04 6.58
N LEU A 49 -12.13 -6.65 7.07
CA LEU A 49 -12.09 -7.22 8.42
C LEU A 49 -12.24 -6.14 9.49
N SER A 50 -11.62 -4.97 9.31
CA SER A 50 -11.80 -3.84 10.22
C SER A 50 -13.26 -3.37 10.25
N ILE A 51 -13.93 -3.27 9.10
CA ILE A 51 -15.36 -2.91 9.03
C ILE A 51 -16.23 -3.97 9.72
N ASN A 52 -16.00 -5.26 9.45
CA ASN A 52 -16.75 -6.33 10.09
C ASN A 52 -16.61 -6.29 11.62
N THR A 53 -15.39 -6.07 12.11
CA THR A 53 -15.15 -5.92 13.55
C THR A 53 -15.89 -4.72 14.11
N ALA A 54 -15.91 -3.59 13.40
CA ALA A 54 -16.63 -2.40 13.80
C ALA A 54 -18.16 -2.62 13.88
N ILE A 55 -18.74 -3.34 12.91
CA ILE A 55 -20.17 -3.72 12.93
C ILE A 55 -20.49 -4.56 14.17
N VAL A 56 -19.66 -5.55 14.49
CA VAL A 56 -19.85 -6.41 15.67
C VAL A 56 -19.75 -5.59 16.96
N MET A 57 -18.80 -4.65 17.04
CA MET A 57 -18.68 -3.75 18.19
C MET A 57 -19.91 -2.84 18.34
N TYR A 58 -20.36 -2.24 17.25
CA TYR A 58 -21.56 -1.38 17.25
C TYR A 58 -22.79 -2.14 17.73
N TYR A 59 -23.01 -3.35 17.20
CA TYR A 59 -24.12 -4.21 17.62
C TYR A 59 -24.02 -4.59 19.10
N GLY A 60 -22.81 -4.91 19.59
CA GLY A 60 -22.58 -5.23 20.99
C GLY A 60 -22.91 -4.10 21.98
N LEU A 61 -22.83 -2.85 21.53
CA LEU A 61 -23.10 -1.67 22.37
C LEU A 61 -24.53 -1.12 22.22
N ASN A 62 -25.05 -1.10 20.99
CA ASN A 62 -26.34 -0.48 20.68
C ASN A 62 -27.48 -1.50 20.56
N GLY A 63 -27.19 -2.80 20.46
CA GLY A 63 -28.19 -3.86 20.30
C GLY A 63 -28.83 -3.93 18.91
N GLU A 64 -28.44 -3.05 18.00
CA GLU A 64 -28.95 -2.95 16.63
C GLU A 64 -27.79 -2.91 15.62
N PHE A 65 -28.06 -3.32 14.39
CA PHE A 65 -27.06 -3.22 13.32
C PHE A 65 -26.95 -1.76 12.83
N PRO A 66 -25.76 -1.30 12.45
CA PRO A 66 -25.55 0.04 11.92
C PRO A 66 -26.32 0.20 10.60
N THR A 67 -27.03 1.31 10.46
CA THR A 67 -27.76 1.69 9.23
C THR A 67 -26.92 2.53 8.29
N ASP A 68 -25.84 3.14 8.81
CA ASP A 68 -24.91 3.96 8.04
C ASP A 68 -23.45 3.62 8.42
N ILE A 69 -22.57 3.74 7.43
CA ILE A 69 -21.12 3.58 7.57
C ILE A 69 -20.55 4.68 8.46
N ILE A 70 -21.18 5.86 8.51
CA ILE A 70 -20.78 6.97 9.38
C ILE A 70 -20.86 6.56 10.87
N GLN A 71 -21.83 5.73 11.24
CA GLN A 71 -22.00 5.25 12.62
C GLN A 71 -20.88 4.31 13.08
N LEU A 72 -20.07 3.81 12.13
CA LEU A 72 -18.94 2.94 12.39
C LEU A 72 -17.62 3.72 12.55
N GLU A 73 -17.57 5.03 12.25
CA GLU A 73 -16.32 5.82 12.26
C GLU A 73 -15.58 5.82 13.59
N ASP A 74 -16.32 5.71 14.70
CA ASP A 74 -15.72 5.63 16.05
C ASP A 74 -15.20 4.23 16.40
N TYR A 75 -15.57 3.22 15.60
CA TYR A 75 -15.25 1.80 15.82
C TYR A 75 -14.22 1.25 14.84
N VAL A 76 -14.21 1.73 13.60
CA VAL A 76 -13.10 1.52 12.68
C VAL A 76 -12.08 2.59 13.00
N GLY A 77 -10.86 2.23 13.41
CA GLY A 77 -9.74 3.19 13.64
C GLY A 77 -9.28 3.96 12.37
N VAL A 78 -10.15 4.06 11.37
CA VAL A 78 -10.02 4.75 10.10
C VAL A 78 -10.97 5.95 10.14
N LYS A 79 -10.46 7.10 10.62
CA LYS A 79 -11.18 8.37 10.54
C LYS A 79 -11.45 8.72 9.05
N ASN A 80 -12.66 9.19 8.73
CA ASN A 80 -13.07 9.61 7.39
C ASN A 80 -13.15 8.47 6.35
N ILE A 81 -13.78 7.35 6.69
CA ILE A 81 -14.03 6.24 5.74
C ILE A 81 -14.86 6.71 4.53
N ALA A 82 -15.82 7.60 4.74
CA ALA A 82 -16.61 8.20 3.67
C ALA A 82 -15.74 8.95 2.65
N GLN A 83 -14.72 9.67 3.12
CA GLN A 83 -13.81 10.45 2.29
C GLN A 83 -12.80 9.56 1.55
N LYS A 84 -12.30 8.52 2.24
CA LYS A 84 -11.35 7.54 1.69
C LYS A 84 -11.92 6.77 0.51
N TYR A 85 -13.20 6.44 0.56
CA TYR A 85 -13.90 5.71 -0.51
C TYR A 85 -14.78 6.59 -1.40
N LYS A 86 -14.72 7.93 -1.23
CA LYS A 86 -15.60 8.90 -1.91
C LYS A 86 -17.07 8.48 -1.86
N LEU A 87 -17.50 7.91 -0.74
CA LEU A 87 -18.89 7.54 -0.53
C LEU A 87 -19.69 8.83 -0.50
N ASN A 88 -20.69 8.93 -1.37
CA ASN A 88 -21.64 10.03 -1.32
C ASN A 88 -22.45 9.87 -0.02
N PRO A 89 -22.40 10.84 0.91
CA PRO A 89 -23.16 10.76 2.16
C PRO A 89 -24.68 10.81 1.95
N ASN A 90 -25.17 11.01 0.71
CA ASN A 90 -26.59 11.03 0.37
C ASN A 90 -27.08 9.69 -0.21
N ILE A 91 -26.76 8.57 0.44
CA ILE A 91 -27.34 7.25 0.10
C ILE A 91 -28.42 6.86 1.12
N GLY A 92 -29.32 7.79 1.41
CA GLY A 92 -30.47 7.55 2.29
C GLY A 92 -31.32 8.82 2.36
N GLY A 93 -32.51 8.76 1.78
CA GLY A 93 -33.62 9.63 2.17
C GLY A 93 -34.36 9.00 3.34
#